data_AF-A0A9P5MLZ2-F1
#
_entry.id   AF-A0A9P5MLZ2-F1
#
_cell.length_a   1.000
_cell.length_b   1.000
_cell.length_c   1.000
_cell.angle_alpha   90.00
_cell.angle_beta   90.00
_cell.angle_gamma   90.00
#
_symmetry.space_group_name_H-M   'P 1'
#
loop_
_entity.id
_entity.type
_entity.pdbx_description
1 polymer ?
#
loop_
_entity_poly.entity_id
_entity_poly.type
_entity_poly.pdbx_seq_one_letter_code
_entity_poly.pdbx_strand_id
1 'polypeptide(L)'
;MQLFTALLSALALISSTTALPAPAVPVRRSEDIVVSPSIFEPAAGASWQISTTQYVKWQTSNIPQSARNYTGSIVLGFDDGTGSENLDYENPLAHGFLLTSGGHPVTVPNVSPNNTYFVVLFGDSGNKSPHFTITH
;
A
#
# COMPACT_ATOMS: atom_id res chain seq x y z
N MET A 1 71.29 22.36 57.97
CA MET A 1 70.96 20.92 58.08
C MET A 1 69.47 20.81 58.33
N GLN A 2 68.76 20.18 57.38
CA GLN A 2 67.51 19.37 57.47
C GLN A 2 66.75 19.39 58.82
N LEU A 3 65.41 19.48 58.97
CA LEU A 3 64.20 19.13 58.21
C LEU A 3 63.05 20.03 58.80
N PHE A 4 61.87 20.26 58.22
CA PHE A 4 60.79 19.31 57.92
C PHE A 4 59.69 19.98 57.08
N THR A 5 59.07 19.15 56.26
CA THR A 5 58.07 19.34 55.20
C THR A 5 56.72 19.88 55.68
N ALA A 6 56.03 20.67 54.85
CA ALA A 6 54.59 20.89 54.96
C ALA A 6 53.92 20.76 53.58
N LEU A 7 52.85 19.97 53.56
CA LEU A 7 52.02 19.49 52.45
C LEU A 7 51.34 20.61 51.65
N LEU A 8 51.30 20.48 50.31
CA LEU A 8 50.18 20.98 49.52
C LEU A 8 49.73 19.90 48.54
N SER A 9 48.64 19.20 48.88
CA SER A 9 47.89 18.35 47.97
C SER A 9 46.55 19.03 47.72
N ALA A 10 46.38 19.62 46.53
CA ALA A 10 45.09 20.16 46.09
C ALA A 10 44.27 19.01 45.47
N LEU A 11 43.18 18.64 46.17
CA LEU A 11 42.25 17.60 45.78
C LEU A 11 41.28 18.15 44.71
N ALA A 12 41.30 17.60 43.50
CA ALA A 12 40.32 17.91 42.46
C ALA A 12 38.99 17.19 42.76
N LEU A 13 37.94 17.95 43.06
CA LEU A 13 36.58 17.44 43.22
C LEU A 13 35.99 17.15 41.84
N ILE A 14 35.85 15.87 41.50
CA ILE A 14 35.13 15.41 40.31
C ILE A 14 33.66 15.29 40.71
N SER A 15 32.82 16.23 40.28
CA SER A 15 31.37 16.13 40.45
C SER A 15 30.80 15.17 39.41
N SER A 16 30.54 13.93 39.80
CA SER A 16 29.81 12.96 38.99
C SER A 16 28.31 13.20 39.11
N THR A 17 27.69 13.77 38.08
CA THR A 17 26.23 13.87 38.00
C THR A 17 25.65 12.53 37.53
N THR A 18 24.91 11.85 38.40
CA THR A 18 24.14 10.66 38.01
C THR A 18 22.85 11.11 37.31
N ALA A 19 22.78 10.92 35.99
CA ALA A 19 21.53 11.09 35.25
C ALA A 19 20.56 9.95 35.59
N LEU A 20 19.32 10.27 35.94
CA LEU A 20 18.26 9.29 36.14
C LEU A 20 17.81 8.73 34.78
N PRO A 21 17.56 7.42 34.65
CA PRO A 21 16.99 6.85 33.43
C PRO A 21 15.55 7.37 33.24
N ALA A 22 15.27 8.01 32.11
CA ALA A 22 13.92 8.36 31.72
C ALA A 22 13.12 7.08 31.41
N PRO A 23 11.82 7.00 31.77
CA PRO A 23 10.99 5.87 31.39
C PRO A 23 10.88 5.81 29.86
N ALA A 24 11.36 4.71 29.28
CA ALA A 24 11.18 4.44 27.86
C ALA A 24 9.69 4.17 27.59
N VAL A 25 9.02 5.11 26.93
CA VAL A 25 7.67 4.87 26.40
C VAL A 25 7.84 3.90 25.23
N PRO A 26 7.21 2.70 25.24
CA PRO A 26 7.27 1.80 24.11
C PRO A 26 6.59 2.48 22.92
N VAL A 27 7.39 2.86 21.91
CA VAL A 27 6.88 3.28 20.61
C VAL A 27 6.24 2.05 19.97
N ARG A 28 4.90 2.01 19.93
CA ARG A 28 4.19 1.01 19.11
C ARG A 28 4.52 1.33 17.65
N ARG A 29 5.34 0.49 17.03
CA ARG A 29 5.54 0.50 15.59
C ARG A 29 4.20 0.17 14.95
N SER A 30 3.61 1.09 14.20
CA SER A 30 2.58 0.73 13.24
C SER A 30 3.27 -0.16 12.20
N GLU A 31 2.98 -1.45 12.20
CA GLU A 31 3.37 -2.30 11.09
C GLU A 31 2.58 -1.82 9.87
N ASP A 32 3.28 -1.43 8.81
CA ASP A 32 2.66 -1.13 7.53
C ASP A 32 2.09 -2.47 7.00
N ILE A 33 0.78 -2.65 7.12
CA ILE A 33 0.10 -3.86 6.67
C ILE A 33 -0.13 -3.74 5.18
N VAL A 34 0.43 -4.71 4.44
CA VAL A 34 0.23 -4.82 3.00
C VAL A 34 -1.00 -5.66 2.66
N VAL A 35 -1.90 -5.09 1.87
CA VAL A 35 -3.18 -5.63 1.43
C VAL A 35 -3.28 -5.55 -0.09
N SER A 36 -3.15 -6.72 -0.73
CA SER A 36 -3.33 -6.90 -2.18
C SER A 36 -4.33 -8.04 -2.42
N PRO A 37 -5.65 -7.77 -2.36
CA PRO A 37 -6.68 -8.78 -2.55
C PRO A 37 -6.65 -9.32 -3.99
N SER A 38 -6.75 -10.64 -4.15
CA SER A 38 -6.72 -11.26 -5.48
C SER A 38 -8.02 -11.03 -6.24
N ILE A 39 -7.90 -10.49 -7.46
CA ILE A 39 -9.03 -10.30 -8.37
C ILE A 39 -9.42 -11.64 -9.01
N PHE A 40 -10.72 -11.92 -9.08
CA PHE A 40 -11.25 -13.08 -9.83
C PHE A 40 -12.31 -12.69 -10.88
N GLU A 41 -12.82 -11.45 -10.84
CA GLU A 41 -13.56 -10.86 -11.96
C GLU A 41 -12.94 -9.51 -12.33
N PRO A 42 -12.64 -9.25 -13.62
CA PRO A 42 -13.00 -10.07 -14.77
C PRO A 42 -12.21 -11.39 -14.87
N ALA A 43 -12.92 -12.46 -15.23
CA ALA A 43 -12.29 -13.72 -15.61
C ALA A 43 -11.47 -13.58 -16.91
N ALA A 44 -10.52 -14.49 -17.12
CA ALA A 44 -9.71 -14.53 -18.33
C ALA A 44 -10.59 -14.63 -19.59
N GLY A 45 -10.37 -13.74 -20.56
CA GLY A 45 -11.13 -13.71 -21.81
C GLY A 45 -12.53 -13.12 -21.69
N ALA A 46 -12.90 -12.50 -20.56
CA ALA A 46 -14.15 -11.73 -20.46
C ALA A 46 -14.24 -10.66 -21.56
N SER A 47 -15.47 -10.29 -21.92
CA SER A 47 -15.74 -9.24 -22.92
C SER A 47 -16.61 -8.15 -22.30
N TRP A 48 -16.13 -6.92 -22.34
CA TRP A 48 -16.73 -5.74 -21.74
C TRP A 48 -17.11 -4.76 -22.83
N GLN A 49 -18.39 -4.42 -22.91
CA GLN A 49 -18.87 -3.44 -23.86
C GLN A 49 -18.69 -2.02 -23.29
N ILE A 50 -18.22 -1.08 -24.11
CA ILE A 50 -18.06 0.34 -23.74
C ILE A 50 -19.38 0.92 -23.20
N SER A 51 -19.29 1.81 -22.21
CA SER A 51 -20.43 2.46 -21.52
C SER A 51 -21.35 1.53 -20.72
N THR A 52 -21.03 0.24 -20.62
CA THR A 52 -21.76 -0.67 -19.72
C THR A 52 -21.19 -0.64 -18.30
N THR A 53 -22.01 -1.02 -17.32
CA THR A 53 -21.55 -1.24 -15.95
C THR A 53 -21.11 -2.68 -15.79
N GLN A 54 -19.86 -2.87 -15.40
CA GLN A 54 -19.27 -4.17 -15.10
C GLN A 54 -18.86 -4.24 -13.63
N TYR A 55 -18.68 -5.45 -13.10
CA TYR A 55 -18.23 -5.64 -11.73
C TYR A 55 -16.80 -6.18 -11.70
N VAL A 56 -15.94 -5.45 -11.00
CA VAL A 56 -14.64 -5.99 -10.57
C VAL A 56 -14.85 -6.63 -9.21
N LYS A 57 -14.41 -7.89 -9.04
CA LYS A 57 -14.60 -8.64 -7.79
C LYS A 57 -13.29 -9.30 -7.35
N TRP A 58 -13.08 -9.34 -6.04
CA TRP A 58 -11.86 -9.83 -5.42
C TRP A 58 -12.14 -10.57 -4.11
N GLN A 59 -11.16 -11.36 -3.68
CA GLN A 59 -11.25 -12.15 -2.45
C GLN A 59 -10.96 -11.29 -1.22
N THR A 60 -11.83 -11.35 -0.21
CA THR A 60 -11.68 -10.56 1.04
C THR A 60 -11.15 -11.38 2.21
N SER A 61 -11.02 -12.70 2.07
CA SER A 61 -10.62 -13.63 3.14
C SER A 61 -9.27 -13.29 3.76
N ASN A 62 -8.38 -12.66 2.99
CA ASN A 62 -7.02 -12.34 3.41
C ASN A 62 -6.87 -10.93 3.97
N ILE A 63 -7.97 -10.16 4.06
CA ILE A 63 -7.94 -8.79 4.61
C ILE A 63 -8.01 -8.87 6.14
N PRO A 64 -6.95 -8.48 6.88
CA PRO A 64 -6.93 -8.56 8.33
C PRO A 64 -7.87 -7.53 8.97
N GLN A 65 -8.25 -7.76 10.23
CA GLN A 65 -9.09 -6.85 11.02
C GLN A 65 -8.61 -5.41 11.04
N SER A 66 -7.29 -5.23 11.13
CA SER A 66 -6.61 -3.95 11.21
C SER A 66 -6.71 -3.14 9.91
N ALA A 67 -6.97 -3.80 8.77
CA ALA A 67 -7.10 -3.16 7.46
C ALA A 67 -8.55 -3.07 6.96
N ARG A 68 -9.55 -3.26 7.84
CA ARG A 68 -10.96 -3.28 7.42
C ARG A 68 -11.46 -1.97 6.80
N ASN A 69 -10.83 -0.86 7.18
CA ASN A 69 -11.16 0.48 6.70
C ASN A 69 -10.30 0.93 5.52
N TYR A 70 -9.42 0.06 5.00
CA TYR A 70 -8.64 0.39 3.82
C TYR A 70 -9.56 0.58 2.63
N THR A 71 -9.35 1.67 1.92
CA THR A 71 -10.03 1.96 0.67
C THR A 71 -9.18 1.49 -0.50
N GLY A 72 -9.82 1.32 -1.66
CA GLY A 72 -9.14 0.93 -2.89
C GLY A 72 -9.39 1.86 -4.07
N SER A 73 -8.65 1.60 -5.14
CA SER A 73 -8.82 2.20 -6.46
C SER A 73 -8.74 1.10 -7.53
N ILE A 74 -9.55 1.20 -8.57
CA ILE A 74 -9.50 0.32 -9.75
C ILE A 74 -8.99 1.15 -10.92
N VAL A 75 -7.87 0.71 -11.50
CA VAL A 75 -7.23 1.36 -12.65
C VAL A 75 -7.25 0.43 -13.84
N LEU A 76 -7.53 0.97 -15.02
CA LEU A 76 -7.44 0.24 -16.29
C LEU A 76 -6.00 0.31 -16.81
N GLY A 77 -5.50 -0.82 -17.29
CA GLY A 77 -4.24 -0.91 -18.03
C GLY A 77 -4.40 -1.76 -19.27
N PHE A 78 -3.38 -1.75 -20.12
CA PHE A 78 -3.32 -2.62 -21.29
C PHE A 78 -1.87 -2.97 -21.64
N ASP A 79 -1.68 -4.19 -22.12
CA ASP A 79 -0.40 -4.62 -22.67
C ASP A 79 -0.32 -4.23 -24.16
N ASP A 80 0.74 -3.52 -24.54
CA ASP A 80 1.05 -3.11 -25.91
C ASP A 80 2.19 -3.92 -26.54
N GLY A 81 2.65 -4.97 -25.86
CA GLY A 81 3.76 -5.83 -26.27
C GLY A 81 5.16 -5.26 -25.97
N THR A 82 5.26 -4.07 -25.35
CA THR A 82 6.55 -3.47 -24.96
C THR A 82 7.00 -3.88 -23.54
N GLY A 83 6.11 -4.52 -22.78
CA GLY A 83 6.31 -4.82 -21.36
C GLY A 83 5.86 -3.70 -20.42
N SER A 84 5.34 -2.58 -20.96
CA SER A 84 4.64 -1.55 -20.19
C SER A 84 3.21 -2.00 -19.85
N GLU A 85 2.73 -1.64 -18.66
CA GLU A 85 1.35 -1.90 -18.23
C GLU A 85 0.35 -0.82 -18.68
N ASN A 86 0.85 0.32 -19.17
CA ASN A 86 0.04 1.44 -19.69
C ASN A 86 -1.16 1.80 -18.80
N LEU A 87 -0.92 1.89 -17.49
CA LEU A 87 -1.94 2.17 -16.49
C LEU A 87 -2.44 3.62 -16.58
N ASP A 88 -3.75 3.79 -16.64
CA ASP A 88 -4.41 5.10 -16.64
C ASP A 88 -4.68 5.59 -15.21
N TYR A 89 -3.63 6.04 -14.52
CA TYR A 89 -3.71 6.55 -13.15
C TYR A 89 -4.51 7.85 -13.03
N GLU A 90 -4.59 8.64 -14.10
CA GLU A 90 -5.30 9.92 -14.10
C GLU A 90 -6.82 9.73 -14.14
N ASN A 91 -7.29 8.60 -14.67
CA ASN A 91 -8.71 8.28 -14.82
C ASN A 91 -9.04 6.90 -14.23
N PRO A 92 -8.97 6.73 -12.89
CA PRO A 92 -9.36 5.47 -12.27
C PRO A 92 -10.83 5.16 -12.56
N LEU A 93 -11.15 3.89 -12.82
CA LEU A 93 -12.50 3.42 -13.06
C LEU A 93 -13.41 3.59 -11.82
N ALA A 94 -12.82 3.49 -10.64
CA ALA A 94 -13.46 3.77 -9.35
C ALA A 94 -12.40 3.97 -8.27
N HIS A 95 -12.73 4.70 -7.21
CA HIS A 95 -11.86 4.86 -6.04
C HIS A 95 -12.66 5.16 -4.77
N GLY A 96 -12.04 5.00 -3.61
CA GLY A 96 -12.62 5.37 -2.31
C GLY A 96 -13.61 4.36 -1.73
N PHE A 97 -13.75 3.18 -2.35
CA PHE A 97 -14.57 2.09 -1.82
C PHE A 97 -13.77 1.23 -0.83
N LEU A 98 -14.45 0.58 0.12
CA LEU A 98 -13.79 -0.32 1.07
C LEU A 98 -13.31 -1.59 0.37
N LEU A 99 -12.06 -2.01 0.62
CA LEU A 99 -11.55 -3.29 0.11
C LEU A 99 -12.32 -4.48 0.69
N THR A 100 -12.93 -4.34 1.87
CA THR A 100 -13.76 -5.39 2.49
C THR A 100 -15.10 -5.62 1.78
N SER A 101 -15.48 -4.77 0.81
CA SER A 101 -16.71 -4.95 0.02
C SER A 101 -16.65 -6.15 -0.94
N GLY A 102 -15.46 -6.58 -1.35
CA GLY A 102 -15.26 -7.74 -2.25
C GLY A 102 -15.66 -7.48 -3.70
N GLY A 103 -16.12 -6.28 -4.04
CA GLY A 103 -16.42 -5.91 -5.40
C GLY A 103 -16.90 -4.47 -5.52
N HIS A 104 -16.73 -3.89 -6.71
CA HIS A 104 -17.24 -2.57 -7.04
C HIS A 104 -17.72 -2.52 -8.48
N PRO A 105 -18.88 -1.88 -8.76
CA PRO A 105 -19.29 -1.60 -10.13
C PRO A 105 -18.39 -0.53 -10.75
N VAL A 106 -18.04 -0.69 -12.02
CA VAL A 106 -17.28 0.26 -12.82
C VAL A 106 -17.99 0.50 -14.14
N THR A 107 -17.87 1.71 -14.67
CA THR A 107 -18.31 2.02 -16.03
C THR A 107 -17.16 1.77 -16.99
N VAL A 108 -17.38 0.97 -18.03
CA VAL A 108 -16.36 0.70 -19.05
C VAL A 108 -16.09 1.99 -19.84
N PRO A 109 -14.84 2.51 -19.84
CA PRO A 109 -14.54 3.79 -20.47
C PRO A 109 -14.55 3.66 -22.00
N ASN A 110 -14.71 4.79 -22.68
CA ASN A 110 -14.63 4.86 -24.14
C ASN A 110 -13.17 4.82 -24.61
N VAL A 111 -12.64 3.61 -24.82
CA VAL A 111 -11.27 3.34 -25.29
C VAL A 111 -11.30 2.54 -26.58
N SER A 112 -10.18 2.49 -27.32
CA SER A 112 -10.06 1.65 -28.51
C SER A 112 -10.28 0.18 -28.17
N PRO A 113 -11.15 -0.56 -28.88
CA PRO A 113 -11.33 -1.99 -28.64
C PRO A 113 -10.02 -2.78 -28.79
N ASN A 114 -9.75 -3.66 -27.83
CA ASN A 114 -8.60 -4.56 -27.82
C ASN A 114 -8.85 -5.72 -26.83
N ASN A 115 -8.02 -6.76 -26.86
CA ASN A 115 -8.09 -7.96 -26.00
C ASN A 115 -6.95 -8.05 -24.97
N THR A 116 -6.16 -6.99 -24.81
CA THR A 116 -5.02 -6.94 -23.89
C THR A 116 -5.28 -6.11 -22.64
N TYR A 117 -6.54 -5.73 -22.39
CA TYR A 117 -6.93 -4.95 -21.23
C TYR A 117 -6.87 -5.77 -19.95
N PHE A 118 -6.54 -5.13 -18.85
CA PHE A 118 -6.63 -5.68 -17.50
C PHE A 118 -6.96 -4.56 -16.51
N VAL A 119 -7.44 -4.93 -15.33
CA VAL A 119 -7.63 -3.99 -14.22
C VAL A 119 -6.62 -4.27 -13.12
N VAL A 120 -6.18 -3.22 -12.46
CA VAL A 120 -5.40 -3.31 -11.22
C VAL A 120 -6.25 -2.78 -10.07
N LEU A 121 -6.42 -3.59 -9.04
CA LEU A 121 -6.99 -3.19 -7.76
C LEU A 121 -5.84 -2.73 -6.86
N PHE A 122 -5.81 -1.46 -6.54
CA PHE A 122 -4.89 -0.87 -5.58
C PHE A 122 -5.55 -0.81 -4.20
N GLY A 123 -4.88 -1.39 -3.20
CA GLY A 123 -5.01 -0.98 -1.80
C GLY A 123 -3.82 -0.09 -1.46
N ASP A 124 -2.89 -0.61 -0.66
CA ASP A 124 -1.53 -0.09 -0.51
C ASP A 124 -0.53 -0.76 -1.50
N SER A 125 -0.89 -1.93 -2.03
CA SER A 125 -0.23 -2.61 -3.15
C SER A 125 -1.26 -3.00 -4.23
N GLY A 126 -0.80 -3.28 -5.44
CA GLY A 126 -1.64 -3.61 -6.60
C GLY A 126 -1.84 -5.11 -6.78
N ASN A 127 -3.03 -5.52 -7.24
CA ASN A 127 -3.27 -6.86 -7.79
C ASN A 127 -3.87 -6.75 -9.19
N LYS A 128 -3.31 -7.50 -10.15
CA LYS A 128 -3.70 -7.44 -11.56
C LYS A 128 -4.64 -8.59 -11.93
N SER A 129 -5.71 -8.28 -12.67
CA SER A 129 -6.61 -9.28 -13.24
C SER A 129 -5.96 -10.03 -14.42
N PRO A 130 -6.52 -11.17 -14.86
CA PRO A 130 -6.28 -11.67 -16.20
C PRO A 130 -6.63 -10.66 -17.29
N HIS A 131 -6.13 -10.90 -18.51
CA HIS A 131 -6.51 -10.10 -19.67
C HIS A 131 -7.96 -10.35 -20.08
N PHE A 132 -8.62 -9.29 -20.52
CA PHE A 132 -9.98 -9.28 -21.05
C PHE A 132 -10.09 -8.36 -22.26
N THR A 133 -11.22 -8.45 -22.96
CA THR A 133 -11.51 -7.69 -24.18
C THR A 133 -12.46 -6.54 -23.88
N ILE A 134 -12.16 -5.35 -24.39
CA ILE A 134 -13.12 -4.25 -24.48
C ILE A 134 -13.60 -4.15 -25.93
N THR A 135 -14.92 -4.05 -26.12
CA THR A 135 -15.58 -3.94 -27.43
C THR A 135 -16.47 -2.71 -27.51
N HIS A 136 -16.83 -2.31 -28.74
CA HIS A 136 -17.94 -1.37 -28.97
C HIS A 136 -19.28 -1.93 -28.47
#